data_AF-A0A962VT66-F1
#
_entry.id   AF-A0A962VT66-F1
#
_cell.length_a   1.000
_cell.length_b   1.000
_cell.length_c   1.000
_cell.angle_alpha   90.00
_cell.angle_beta   90.00
_cell.angle_gamma   90.00
#
_symmetry.space_group_name_H-M   'P 1'
#
loop_
_entity.id
_entity.type
_entity.pdbx_description
1 polymer ?
#
loop_
_entity_poly.entity_id
_entity_poly.type
_entity_poly.pdbx_seq_one_letter_code
_entity_poly.pdbx_strand_id
1 'polypeptide(L)'
;VAPDNVMLCATSNRRHLLPEYVQENQDARLIEGELHYGEAVEEKISLSERFGLWLSFHPFSQDDYLAIVAHWLERLEWPAKLDEAAQREALRWALQRGSRSGRVAWQFARDWVGRQGLQCERC
;
A
#
# COMPACT_ATOMS: atom_id res chain seq x y z
N VAL A 1 -10.34 -0.21 -18.96
CA VAL A 1 -9.42 0.79 -19.57
C VAL A 1 -9.47 2.02 -18.71
N ALA A 2 -8.33 2.55 -18.27
CA ALA A 2 -8.30 3.80 -17.50
C ALA A 2 -8.56 4.98 -18.46
N PRO A 3 -9.33 6.01 -18.07
CA PRO A 3 -9.60 7.14 -18.96
C PRO A 3 -8.32 7.94 -19.27
N ASP A 4 -8.21 8.45 -20.49
CA ASP A 4 -6.99 9.09 -21.00
C ASP A 4 -6.59 10.37 -20.24
N ASN A 5 -7.51 10.96 -19.48
CA ASN A 5 -7.33 12.18 -18.70
C ASN A 5 -7.26 11.95 -17.18
N VAL A 6 -6.97 10.72 -16.74
CA VAL A 6 -6.85 10.37 -15.31
C VAL A 6 -5.40 10.05 -14.94
N MET A 7 -4.84 10.83 -14.01
CA MET A 7 -3.51 10.59 -13.44
C MET A 7 -3.63 10.04 -12.01
N LEU A 8 -3.07 8.85 -11.77
CA LEU A 8 -2.91 8.27 -10.43
C LEU A 8 -1.51 8.60 -9.91
N CYS A 9 -1.42 9.42 -8.87
CA CYS A 9 -0.16 9.73 -8.20
C CYS A 9 -0.18 9.20 -6.75
N ALA A 10 0.81 8.40 -6.38
CA ALA A 10 0.99 7.90 -5.02
C ALA A 10 2.37 8.33 -4.52
N THR A 11 2.40 9.14 -3.46
CA THR A 11 3.64 9.62 -2.82
C THR A 11 3.58 9.42 -1.31
N SER A 12 4.71 9.08 -0.71
CA SER A 12 4.86 9.02 0.75
C SER A 12 5.09 10.39 1.39
N ASN A 13 5.26 11.45 0.59
CA ASN A 13 5.56 12.79 1.06
C ASN A 13 4.76 13.85 0.28
N ARG A 14 3.82 14.49 0.99
CA ARG A 14 2.92 15.54 0.46
C ARG A 14 3.67 16.75 -0.12
N ARG A 15 4.90 17.02 0.33
CA ARG A 15 5.68 18.20 -0.11
C ARG A 15 6.06 18.17 -1.59
N HIS A 16 6.07 17.00 -2.24
CA HIS A 16 6.48 16.86 -3.64
C HIS A 16 5.31 16.83 -4.63
N LEU A 17 4.06 17.05 -4.18
CA LEU A 17 2.90 17.14 -5.08
C LEU A 17 2.83 18.46 -5.84
N LEU A 18 3.54 19.49 -5.38
CA LEU A 18 3.63 20.79 -6.04
C LEU A 18 5.11 21.07 -6.37
N PRO A 19 5.44 21.46 -7.60
CA PRO A 19 6.79 21.88 -7.94
C PRO A 19 7.11 23.17 -7.18
N GLU A 20 8.17 23.16 -6.38
CA GLU A 20 8.70 24.38 -5.76
C GLU A 20 9.50 25.14 -6.82
N TYR A 21 9.05 26.35 -7.18
CA TYR A 21 9.80 27.22 -8.07
C TYR A 21 10.92 27.88 -7.29
N VAL A 22 12.15 27.83 -7.81
CA VAL A 22 13.36 28.37 -7.18
C VAL A 22 13.24 29.87 -6.82
N GLN A 23 12.31 30.59 -7.45
CA GLN A 23 11.98 31.98 -7.12
C GLN A 23 11.32 32.16 -5.73
N GLU A 24 10.53 31.20 -5.25
CA GLU A 24 9.90 31.26 -3.92
C GLU A 24 10.92 31.13 -2.78
N ASN A 25 12.05 30.43 -3.02
CA ASN A 25 13.14 30.34 -2.06
C ASN A 25 13.95 31.66 -1.95
N GLN A 26 13.85 32.55 -2.94
CA GLN A 26 14.61 33.81 -2.97
C GLN A 26 13.85 34.99 -2.36
N ASP A 27 12.53 34.88 -2.19
CA ASP A 27 11.67 35.91 -1.56
C ASP A 27 11.36 35.65 -0.08
N ALA A 28 12.12 34.77 0.58
CA ALA A 28 12.14 34.67 2.05
C ALA A 28 12.78 35.93 2.66
N ARG A 29 12.06 37.05 2.63
CA ARG A 29 12.49 38.30 3.27
C ARG A 29 12.13 38.25 4.76
N LEU A 30 13.13 38.42 5.62
CA LEU A 30 12.92 38.79 7.01
C LEU A 30 12.31 40.19 7.03
N ILE A 31 11.06 40.30 7.47
CA ILE A 31 10.47 41.57 7.90
C ILE A 31 10.30 41.45 9.41
N GLU A 32 10.96 42.33 10.16
CA GLU A 32 10.87 42.44 11.63
C GLU A 32 11.22 41.19 12.47
N GLY A 33 12.15 40.35 11.99
CA GLY A 33 12.69 39.25 12.81
C GLY A 33 11.82 37.99 12.84
N GLU A 34 10.67 38.00 12.16
CA GLU A 34 9.84 36.81 11.97
C GLU A 34 9.95 36.29 10.54
N LEU A 35 10.16 34.98 10.43
CA LEU A 35 10.29 34.28 9.16
C LEU A 35 8.88 33.94 8.68
N HIS A 36 8.37 34.69 7.70
CA HIS A 36 7.05 34.44 7.11
C HIS A 36 7.07 33.15 6.26
N TYR A 37 6.96 31.99 6.92
CA TYR A 37 6.68 30.68 6.32
C TYR A 37 5.18 30.47 5.98
N GLY A 38 4.40 31.56 5.88
CA GLY A 38 2.93 31.52 5.96
C GLY A 38 2.19 31.13 4.68
N GLU A 39 2.58 31.67 3.53
CA GLU A 39 1.71 31.59 2.33
C GLU A 39 1.80 30.22 1.61
N ALA A 40 2.98 29.62 1.52
CA ALA A 40 3.16 28.34 0.83
C ALA A 40 2.64 27.12 1.64
N VAL A 41 2.48 27.25 2.96
CA VAL A 41 1.95 26.17 3.81
C VAL A 41 0.42 26.17 3.80
N GLU A 42 -0.22 27.33 3.83
CA GLU A 42 -1.68 27.45 3.75
C GLU A 42 -2.22 26.99 2.39
N GLU A 43 -1.52 27.28 1.29
CA GLU A 43 -1.95 26.84 -0.04
C GLU A 43 -1.82 25.31 -0.24
N LYS A 44 -0.80 24.69 0.39
CA LYS A 44 -0.61 23.23 0.43
C LYS A 44 -1.69 22.51 1.25
N ILE A 45 -2.21 23.13 2.33
CA ILE A 45 -3.36 22.61 3.09
C ILE A 45 -4.62 22.69 2.21
N SER A 46 -4.85 23.84 1.56
CA SER A 46 -5.96 24.09 0.62
C SER A 46 -6.02 23.06 -0.51
N LEU A 47 -4.89 22.63 -1.09
CA LEU A 47 -4.90 21.62 -2.16
C LEU A 47 -5.42 20.26 -1.68
N SER A 48 -5.03 19.83 -0.48
CA SER A 48 -5.46 18.54 0.09
C SER A 48 -6.93 18.54 0.53
N GLU A 49 -7.46 19.68 0.99
CA GLU A 49 -8.87 19.85 1.34
C GLU A 49 -9.78 19.86 0.10
N ARG A 50 -9.26 20.26 -1.07
CA ARG A 50 -9.99 20.21 -2.36
C ARG A 50 -10.17 18.78 -2.87
N PHE A 51 -9.32 17.83 -2.49
CA PHE A 51 -9.54 16.42 -2.74
C PHE A 51 -10.44 15.86 -1.63
N GLY A 52 -11.75 16.08 -1.74
CA GLY A 52 -12.77 15.71 -0.75
C GLY A 52 -12.96 14.20 -0.48
N LEU A 53 -12.02 13.34 -0.88
CA LEU A 53 -12.04 11.89 -0.67
C LEU A 53 -10.94 11.45 0.29
N TRP A 54 -11.36 11.00 1.46
CA TRP A 54 -10.49 10.38 2.46
C TRP A 54 -10.57 8.86 2.30
N LEU A 55 -9.48 8.24 1.85
CA LEU A 55 -9.38 6.78 1.81
C LEU A 55 -8.81 6.28 3.13
N SER A 56 -9.63 5.61 3.92
CA SER A 56 -9.21 4.96 5.15
C SER A 56 -8.63 3.57 4.86
N PHE A 57 -7.57 3.21 5.58
CA PHE A 57 -7.00 1.87 5.55
C PHE A 57 -7.43 1.11 6.80
N HIS A 58 -8.42 0.24 6.66
CA HIS A 58 -8.87 -0.61 7.75
C HIS A 58 -7.93 -1.81 7.92
N PRO A 59 -7.65 -2.24 9.16
CA PRO A 59 -6.88 -3.46 9.39
C PRO A 59 -7.64 -4.66 8.84
N PHE A 60 -6.91 -5.61 8.25
CA PHE A 60 -7.50 -6.85 7.76
C PHE A 60 -7.93 -7.72 8.94
N SER A 61 -9.17 -8.21 8.91
CA SER A 61 -9.58 -9.30 9.77
C SER A 61 -8.82 -10.59 9.40
N GLN A 62 -8.93 -11.62 10.25
CA GLN A 62 -8.39 -12.92 9.91
C GLN A 62 -9.05 -13.49 8.65
N ASP A 63 -10.35 -13.32 8.53
CA ASP A 63 -11.14 -13.86 7.43
C ASP A 63 -10.82 -13.14 6.12
N ASP A 64 -10.66 -11.81 6.14
CA ASP A 64 -10.21 -11.04 4.98
C ASP A 64 -8.83 -11.52 4.50
N TYR A 65 -7.92 -11.77 5.45
CA TYR A 65 -6.59 -12.27 5.12
C TYR A 65 -6.65 -13.66 4.48
N LEU A 66 -7.42 -14.59 5.04
CA LEU A 66 -7.59 -15.94 4.48
C LEU A 66 -8.28 -15.92 3.12
N ALA A 67 -9.26 -15.03 2.92
CA ALA A 67 -9.92 -14.83 1.63
C ALA A 67 -8.93 -14.36 0.56
N ILE A 68 -8.02 -13.44 0.89
CA ILE A 68 -6.98 -12.96 -0.03
C ILE A 68 -5.95 -14.06 -0.32
N VAL A 69 -5.58 -14.86 0.68
CA VAL A 69 -4.72 -16.04 0.46
C VAL A 69 -5.37 -17.01 -0.52
N ALA A 70 -6.65 -17.35 -0.32
CA ALA A 70 -7.40 -18.23 -1.21
C ALA A 70 -7.44 -17.66 -2.64
N HIS A 71 -7.72 -16.35 -2.79
CA HIS A 71 -7.69 -15.67 -4.07
C HIS A 71 -6.35 -15.80 -4.80
N TRP A 72 -5.23 -15.62 -4.08
CA TRP A 72 -3.90 -15.75 -4.70
C TRP A 72 -3.53 -17.18 -5.04
N LEU A 73 -3.94 -18.17 -4.24
CA LEU A 73 -3.75 -19.58 -4.57
C LEU A 73 -4.51 -19.96 -5.84
N GLU A 74 -5.76 -19.53 -5.97
CA GLU A 74 -6.55 -19.72 -7.19
C GLU A 74 -5.87 -19.06 -8.40
N ARG A 75 -5.38 -17.82 -8.24
CA ARG A 75 -4.69 -17.08 -9.31
C ARG A 75 -3.32 -17.66 -9.68
N LEU A 76 -2.72 -18.44 -8.79
CA LEU A 76 -1.50 -19.22 -9.03
C LEU A 76 -1.80 -20.63 -9.55
N GLU A 77 -3.07 -20.90 -9.91
CA GLU A 77 -3.51 -22.19 -10.45
C GLU A 77 -3.26 -23.36 -9.48
N TRP A 78 -3.28 -23.09 -8.17
CA TRP A 78 -3.18 -24.13 -7.16
C TRP A 78 -4.41 -25.06 -7.25
N PRO A 79 -4.21 -26.38 -7.43
CA PRO A 79 -5.30 -27.29 -7.82
C PRO A 79 -6.32 -27.57 -6.71
N ALA A 80 -5.97 -27.29 -5.45
CA ALA A 80 -6.82 -27.55 -4.31
C ALA A 80 -7.39 -26.25 -3.72
N LYS A 81 -8.55 -26.34 -3.08
CA LYS A 81 -9.04 -25.24 -2.24
C LYS A 81 -8.14 -25.07 -1.01
N LEU A 82 -8.19 -23.88 -0.41
CA LEU A 82 -7.47 -23.57 0.82
C LEU A 82 -7.99 -24.45 1.97
N ASP A 83 -7.26 -25.53 2.28
CA ASP A 83 -7.57 -26.49 3.33
C ASP A 83 -7.13 -25.98 4.72
N GLU A 84 -7.55 -26.68 5.79
CA GLU A 84 -7.20 -26.28 7.16
C GLU A 84 -5.69 -26.23 7.41
N ALA A 85 -4.90 -27.08 6.74
CA ALA A 85 -3.45 -27.10 6.90
C ALA A 85 -2.82 -25.81 6.35
N ALA A 86 -3.19 -25.44 5.13
CA ALA A 86 -2.76 -24.22 4.48
C ALA A 86 -3.27 -22.97 5.22
N GLN A 87 -4.52 -22.98 5.75
CA GLN A 87 -5.03 -21.89 6.58
C GLN A 87 -4.18 -21.67 7.83
N ARG A 88 -3.91 -22.74 8.60
CA ARG A 88 -3.08 -22.63 9.82
C ARG A 88 -1.68 -22.11 9.51
N GLU A 89 -1.07 -22.59 8.44
CA GLU A 89 0.26 -22.14 8.04
C GLU A 89 0.25 -20.69 7.54
N ALA A 90 -0.78 -20.27 6.80
CA ALA A 90 -0.96 -18.88 6.37
C ALA A 90 -1.07 -17.93 7.56
N LEU A 91 -1.80 -18.33 8.61
CA LEU A 91 -1.95 -17.54 9.84
C LEU A 91 -0.64 -17.47 10.62
N ARG A 92 0.10 -18.59 10.72
CA ARG A 92 1.43 -18.62 11.33
C ARG A 92 2.40 -17.71 10.59
N TRP A 93 2.37 -17.73 9.26
CA TRP A 93 3.17 -16.87 8.41
C TRP A 93 2.87 -15.39 8.67
N ALA A 94 1.59 -15.01 8.75
CA ALA A 94 1.19 -13.63 9.07
C ALA A 94 1.67 -13.19 10.45
N LEU A 95 1.59 -14.07 11.45
CA LEU A 95 2.09 -13.80 12.80
C LEU A 95 3.60 -13.57 12.81
N GLN A 96 4.37 -14.40 12.11
CA GLN A 96 5.83 -14.23 11.99
C GLN A 96 6.22 -12.92 11.31
N ARG A 97 5.42 -12.45 10.34
CA ARG A 97 5.64 -11.17 9.65
C ARG A 97 5.04 -9.98 10.38
N GLY A 98 4.33 -10.19 11.49
CA GLY A 98 3.71 -9.14 12.29
C GLY A 98 2.58 -8.38 11.61
N SER A 99 1.99 -8.90 10.52
CA SER A 99 0.94 -8.21 9.79
C SER A 99 0.06 -9.15 8.96
N ARG A 100 -1.23 -8.83 8.92
CA ARG A 100 -2.18 -9.34 7.93
C ARG A 100 -2.38 -8.25 6.87
N SER A 101 -1.89 -8.50 5.67
CA SER A 101 -2.05 -7.59 4.53
C SER A 101 -2.04 -8.38 3.23
N GLY A 102 -2.58 -7.78 2.17
CA GLY A 102 -2.54 -8.39 0.84
C GLY A 102 -1.13 -8.73 0.36
N ARG A 103 -0.13 -7.91 0.72
CA ARG A 103 1.29 -8.20 0.43
C ARG A 103 1.76 -9.49 1.11
N VAL A 104 1.47 -9.65 2.40
CA VAL A 104 1.88 -10.83 3.18
C VAL A 104 1.17 -12.08 2.65
N ALA A 105 -0.11 -11.98 2.32
CA ALA A 105 -0.90 -13.05 1.73
C ALA A 105 -0.32 -13.53 0.39
N TRP A 106 0.04 -12.59 -0.50
CA TRP A 106 0.69 -12.90 -1.77
C TRP A 106 2.03 -13.62 -1.59
N GLN A 107 2.87 -13.13 -0.67
CA GLN A 107 4.16 -13.75 -0.36
C GLN A 107 3.99 -15.18 0.15
N PHE A 108 3.02 -15.40 1.04
CA PHE A 108 2.68 -16.74 1.52
C PHE A 108 2.22 -17.64 0.36
N ALA A 109 1.27 -17.20 -0.46
CA ALA A 109 0.72 -18.03 -1.55
C ALA A 109 1.81 -18.47 -2.54
N ARG A 110 2.72 -17.57 -2.93
CA ARG A 110 3.86 -17.92 -3.78
C ARG A 110 4.80 -18.94 -3.14
N ASP A 111 5.14 -18.73 -1.87
CA ASP A 111 6.01 -19.63 -1.12
C ASP A 111 5.38 -21.02 -0.96
N TRP A 112 4.08 -21.06 -0.64
CA TRP A 112 3.30 -22.28 -0.49
C TRP A 112 3.28 -23.10 -1.78
N VAL A 113 2.85 -22.49 -2.90
CA VAL A 113 2.80 -23.19 -4.20
C VAL A 113 4.19 -23.65 -4.62
N GLY A 114 5.23 -22.83 -4.44
CA GLY A 114 6.60 -23.20 -4.75
C GLY A 114 7.10 -24.40 -3.94
N ARG A 115 6.87 -24.42 -2.63
CA ARG A 115 7.28 -25.54 -1.77
C ARG A 115 6.56 -26.83 -2.12
N GLN A 116 5.26 -26.76 -2.38
CA GLN A 116 4.46 -27.94 -2.71
C GLN A 116 4.80 -28.50 -4.10
N GLY A 117 5.08 -27.64 -5.09
CA GLY A 117 5.55 -28.06 -6.41
C GLY A 117 6.87 -28.83 -6.34
N LEU A 118 7.84 -28.33 -5.57
CA LEU A 118 9.13 -29.00 -5.36
C LEU A 118 9.01 -30.34 -4.61
N GLN A 119 7.98 -30.51 -3.79
CA GLN A 119 7.72 -31.78 -3.10
C GLN A 119 7.09 -32.82 -4.04
N CYS A 120 6.23 -32.38 -4.97
CA CYS A 120 5.60 -33.25 -5.95
C CYS A 120 6.58 -33.79 -7.01
N GLU A 121 7.62 -33.03 -7.38
CA GLU A 121 8.66 -33.47 -8.33
C GLU A 121 9.68 -34.46 -7.73
N ARG A 122 9.66 -34.64 -6.41
CA ARG A 122 10.58 -35.54 -5.68
C ARG A 122 9.97 -36.91 -5.35
N CYS A 123 8.77 -37.21 -5.84
CA CYS A 123 8.07 -38.48 -5.68
C CYS A 123 8.17 -39.35 -6.93
#